data_AF-A0AA43HGE8-F1
#
_entry.id   AF-A0AA43HGE8-F1
#
_cell.length_a   1.000
_cell.length_b   1.000
_cell.length_c   1.000
_cell.angle_alpha   90.00
_cell.angle_beta   90.00
_cell.angle_gamma   90.00
#
_symmetry.space_group_name_H-M   'P 1'
#
loop_
_entity.id
_entity.type
_entity.pdbx_description
1 polymer ?
#
loop_
_entity_poly.entity_id
_entity_poly.type
_entity_poly.pdbx_seq_one_letter_code
_entity_poly.pdbx_strand_id
1 'polypeptide(L)' 'MNINRNILFFIDKEGSKETGYKPDGKVRLRIRYESGKIDFNVGYRADLKKWNNDAQRCKAGTTHGKKKVSASEINWKFH' A
#
# COMPACT_ATOMS: atom_id res chain seq x y z
N MET A 1 -19.53 -10.02 -19.24
CA MET A 1 -18.60 -8.92 -19.55
C MET A 1 -17.29 -9.19 -18.82
N ASN A 2 -16.21 -9.46 -19.54
CA ASN A 2 -14.88 -9.69 -18.96
C ASN A 2 -14.08 -8.39 -19.03
N ILE A 3 -13.79 -7.80 -17.88
CA ILE A 3 -12.97 -6.60 -17.80
C ILE A 3 -11.54 -7.04 -17.51
N ASN A 4 -10.64 -6.87 -18.47
CA ASN A 4 -9.22 -7.07 -18.22
C ASN A 4 -8.75 -6.01 -17.21
N ARG A 5 -8.10 -6.46 -16.14
CA ARG A 5 -7.73 -5.59 -15.02
C ARG A 5 -6.39 -5.99 -14.42
N ASN A 6 -5.61 -4.98 -14.05
CA ASN A 6 -4.36 -5.13 -13.31
C ASN A 6 -4.54 -4.61 -11.89
N ILE A 7 -4.16 -5.42 -10.91
CA ILE A 7 -4.31 -5.14 -9.48
C ILE A 7 -2.94 -4.82 -8.90
N LEU A 8 -2.82 -3.69 -8.22
CA LEU A 8 -1.56 -3.21 -7.64
C LEU A 8 -1.75 -2.75 -6.21
N PHE A 9 -0.83 -3.13 -5.31
CA PHE A 9 -0.74 -2.55 -3.98
C PHE A 9 0.43 -1.56 -3.87
N PHE A 10 0.19 -0.42 -3.23
CA PHE A 10 1.21 0.61 -3.01
C PHE A 10 0.91 1.44 -1.77
N ILE A 11 1.90 2.21 -1.31
CA ILE A 11 1.76 3.15 -0.20
C ILE A 11 1.62 4.57 -0.75
N ASP A 12 0.62 5.31 -0.29
CA ASP A 12 0.51 6.74 -0.57
C ASP A 12 1.65 7.50 0.11
N LYS A 13 2.41 8.26 -0.67
CA LYS A 13 3.40 9.21 -0.15
C LYS A 13 2.66 10.45 0.35
N GLU A 14 2.32 10.46 1.62
CA GLU A 14 1.68 11.61 2.27
C GLU A 14 2.71 12.70 2.60
N GLY A 15 2.44 13.92 2.14
CA GLY A 15 3.29 15.10 2.33
C GLY A 15 3.69 15.75 1.01
N SER A 16 4.46 16.82 1.09
CA SER A 16 5.00 17.52 -0.07
C SER A 16 6.50 17.73 0.11
N LYS A 17 7.20 18.14 -0.97
CA LYS A 17 8.61 18.55 -0.87
C LYS A 17 8.81 19.70 0.11
N GLU A 18 7.81 20.58 0.25
CA GLU A 18 7.84 21.76 1.13
C GLU A 18 7.60 21.40 2.60
N THR A 19 6.71 20.43 2.87
CA THR A 19 6.29 20.05 4.23
C THR A 19 6.99 18.80 4.77
N GLY A 20 7.73 18.09 3.90
CA GLY A 20 8.33 16.80 4.19
C GLY A 20 7.36 15.64 3.99
N TYR A 21 7.89 14.51 3.52
CA TYR A 21 7.12 13.26 3.41
C TYR A 21 7.10 12.55 4.75
N LYS A 22 5.92 12.04 5.12
CA LYS A 22 5.79 11.16 6.28
C LYS A 22 6.57 9.86 6.06
N PRO A 23 7.11 9.25 7.13
CA PRO A 23 7.81 7.97 7.04
C PRO A 23 6.86 6.79 6.79
N ASP A 24 5.56 6.96 7.07
CA ASP A 24 4.49 6.00 6.82
C ASP A 24 3.39 6.60 5.93
N GLY A 25 2.60 5.72 5.33
CA GLY A 25 1.49 6.11 4.46
C GLY A 25 0.36 5.09 4.46
N LYS A 26 -0.79 5.47 3.91
CA LYS A 26 -1.93 4.55 3.72
C LYS A 26 -1.60 3.54 2.64
N VAL A 27 -1.93 2.27 2.90
CA VAL A 27 -1.88 1.23 1.88
C VAL A 27 -3.09 1.35 0.97
N ARG A 28 -2.84 1.38 -0.34
CA ARG A 28 -3.84 1.55 -1.39
C ARG A 28 -3.86 0.34 -2.30
N LEU A 29 -5.06 -0.03 -2.70
CA LEU A 29 -5.32 -0.98 -3.77
C LEU A 29 -5.70 -0.21 -5.02
N ARG A 30 -4.92 -0.35 -6.08
CA ARG A 30 -5.24 0.23 -7.39
C ARG A 30 -5.69 -0.87 -8.34
N ILE A 31 -6.88 -0.70 -8.89
CA ILE A 31 -7.39 -1.52 -9.98
C ILE A 31 -7.30 -0.66 -11.25
N ARG A 32 -6.45 -1.07 -12.19
CA ARG A 32 -6.36 -0.48 -13.53
C ARG A 32 -7.14 -1.34 -14.50
N TYR A 33 -7.88 -0.70 -15.38
CA TYR A 33 -8.59 -1.31 -16.49
C TYR A 33 -8.42 -0.40 -17.72
N GLU A 34 -8.89 -0.85 -18.88
CA GLU A 34 -8.62 -0.20 -20.16
C GLU A 34 -8.97 1.31 -20.18
N SER A 35 -10.10 1.68 -19.59
CA SER A 35 -10.58 3.07 -19.57
C SER A 35 -10.22 3.86 -18.31
N GLY A 36 -9.41 3.32 -17.40
CA GLY A 36 -9.01 4.09 -16.21
C GLY A 36 -8.43 3.31 -15.04
N LYS A 37 -8.46 3.96 -13.88
CA LYS A 37 -7.99 3.39 -12.62
C LYS A 37 -8.85 3.85 -11.45
N ILE A 38 -9.03 2.97 -10.47
CA ILE A 38 -9.70 3.27 -9.20
C ILE A 38 -8.77 2.86 -8.06
N ASP A 39 -8.65 3.74 -7.06
CA ASP A 39 -7.78 3.55 -5.90
C ASP A 39 -8.62 3.44 -4.62
N PHE A 40 -8.54 2.30 -3.95
CA PHE A 40 -9.21 2.02 -2.68
C PHE A 40 -8.24 2.13 -1.51
N ASN A 41 -8.75 2.53 -0.34
CA ASN A 41 -8.02 2.43 0.91
C ASN A 41 -8.23 1.04 1.51
N VAL A 42 -7.14 0.33 1.84
CA VAL A 42 -7.21 -1.02 2.43
C VAL A 42 -7.40 -0.97 3.95
N GLY A 43 -7.35 0.22 4.57
CA GLY A 43 -7.56 0.43 6.00
C GLY A 43 -6.29 0.28 6.86
N TYR A 44 -5.15 0.02 6.23
CA TYR A 44 -3.86 -0.15 6.89
C TYR A 44 -2.88 0.97 6.54
N ARG A 45 -1.90 1.17 7.41
CA ARG A 45 -0.74 2.03 7.15
C ARG A 45 0.54 1.21 7.22
N ALA A 46 1.47 1.50 6.34
CA ALA A 46 2.76 0.85 6.28
C ALA A 46 3.88 1.89 6.19
N ASP A 47 5.03 1.54 6.75
CA ASP A 47 6.22 2.38 6.69
C ASP A 47 6.88 2.24 5.31
N LEU A 48 7.21 3.36 4.68
CA LEU A 48 7.80 3.41 3.34
C LEU A 48 9.12 2.62 3.26
N LYS A 49 9.95 2.68 4.31
CA LYS A 49 11.25 1.96 4.37
C LYS A 49 11.11 0.44 4.49
N LYS A 50 9.97 -0.03 4.99
CA LYS A 50 9.68 -1.45 5.26
C LYS A 50 8.74 -2.05 4.22
N TRP A 51 8.43 -1.32 3.15
CA TRP A 51 7.68 -1.81 2.00
C TRP A 51 8.63 -2.37 0.94
N ASN A 52 8.18 -3.41 0.23
CA ASN A 52 8.82 -3.91 -0.98
C ASN A 52 7.93 -3.54 -2.17
N ASN A 53 8.43 -2.67 -3.06
CA ASN A 53 7.67 -2.19 -4.22
C ASN A 53 7.48 -3.29 -5.27
N ASP A 54 8.51 -4.11 -5.50
CA ASP A 54 8.46 -5.17 -6.52
C ASP A 54 7.48 -6.26 -6.12
N ALA A 55 7.51 -6.62 -4.83
CA ALA A 55 6.63 -7.63 -4.28
C ALA A 55 5.27 -7.09 -3.80
N GLN A 56 5.09 -5.76 -3.85
CA GLN A 56 3.87 -5.04 -3.44
C GLN A 56 3.35 -5.41 -2.06
N ARG A 57 4.26 -5.59 -1.10
CA ARG A 57 3.93 -6.04 0.26
C ARG A 57 4.89 -5.50 1.31
N CYS A 58 4.49 -5.58 2.56
CA CYS A 58 5.37 -5.30 3.68
C CYS A 58 6.48 -6.35 3.80
N LYS A 59 7.68 -5.93 4.18
CA LYS A 59 8.81 -6.84 4.48
C LYS A 59 8.44 -7.72 5.68
N ALA A 60 8.69 -9.02 5.55
CA ALA A 60 8.41 -10.00 6.60
C ALA A 60 9.16 -9.67 7.90
N GLY A 61 8.59 -10.05 9.05
CA GLY A 61 9.19 -9.82 10.37
C GLY A 61 9.17 -8.36 10.84
N THR A 62 8.42 -7.48 10.18
CA THR A 62 8.32 -6.07 10.57
C THR A 62 6.95 -5.70 11.13
N THR A 63 6.88 -4.59 11.86
CA THR A 63 5.63 -4.00 12.38
C THR A 63 5.48 -2.55 11.90
N HIS A 64 4.24 -2.08 11.77
CA HIS A 64 3.91 -0.79 11.17
C HIS A 64 2.98 0.09 12.00
N GLY A 65 3.15 1.40 11.84
CA GLY A 65 2.35 2.42 12.49
C GLY A 65 2.44 2.41 14.02
N LYS A 66 1.65 3.28 14.66
CA LYS A 66 1.65 3.42 16.13
C LYS A 66 1.13 2.17 16.86
N LYS A 67 0.20 1.44 16.23
CA LYS A 67 -0.38 0.21 16.78
C LYS A 67 0.51 -1.03 16.62
N LYS A 68 1.69 -0.89 15.99
CA LYS A 68 2.64 -1.98 15.71
C LYS A 68 1.97 -3.19 15.03
N VAL A 69 1.10 -2.94 14.06
CA VAL A 69 0.43 -4.01 13.28
C VAL A 69 1.49 -4.81 12.54
N SER A 70 1.41 -6.14 12.59
CA SER A 70 2.41 -7.00 11.97
C SER A 70 2.34 -6.96 10.45
N ALA A 71 3.48 -7.08 9.77
CA ALA A 71 3.54 -7.20 8.32
C ALA A 71 2.73 -8.40 7.82
N SER A 72 2.69 -9.50 8.57
CA SER A 72 1.90 -10.69 8.23
C SER A 72 0.40 -10.38 8.19
N GLU A 73 -0.13 -9.64 9.17
CA GLU A 73 -1.54 -9.24 9.22
C GLU A 73 -1.90 -8.33 8.04
N ILE A 74 -1.04 -7.37 7.71
CA ILE A 74 -1.26 -6.46 6.57
C ILE A 74 -1.19 -7.26 5.26
N ASN A 75 -0.16 -8.08 5.07
CA ASN A 75 0.07 -8.86 3.86
C ASN A 75 -1.04 -9.89 3.60
N TRP A 76 -1.66 -10.43 4.66
CA TRP A 76 -2.81 -11.34 4.54
C TRP A 76 -3.97 -10.71 3.75
N LYS A 77 -4.10 -9.38 3.74
CA LYS A 77 -5.17 -8.67 3.02
C LYS A 77 -4.88 -8.47 1.53
N PHE A 78 -3.70 -8.85 1.05
CA PHE A 78 -3.30 -8.69 -0.35
C PHE A 78 -3.55 -9.96 -1.19
N HIS A 79 -4.01 -11.04 -0.56
CA HIS A 79 -4.35 -12.32 -1.18
C HIS A 79 -5.83 -12.40 -1.57
#